data_AF-W1XZZ0-F1
#
_entry.id   AF-W1XZZ0-F1
#
_cell.length_a   1.000
_cell.length_b   1.000
_cell.length_c   1.000
_cell.angle_alpha   90.00
_cell.angle_beta   90.00
_cell.angle_gamma   90.00
#
_symmetry.space_group_name_H-M   'P 1'
#
loop_
_entity.id
_entity.type
_entity.pdbx_description
1 polymer ?
#
loop_
_entity_poly.entity_id
_entity_poly.type
_entity_poly.pdbx_seq_one_letter_code
_entity_poly.pdbx_strand_id
1 'polypeptide(L)'
;QKWWFKEGDTWYYLNGSGEMQTGWLQDGGTWYYLNGSGAMKASQWFQVGGTWYYLDNSGAMKTGWLKQGGSWYYLDDSGAMKTGWF
;
A
#
# COMPACT_ATOMS: atom_id res chain seq x y z
N GLN A 1 -11.81 -9.66 16.80
CA GLN A 1 -11.11 -8.37 16.95
C GLN A 1 -10.19 -8.23 15.75
N LYS A 2 -10.11 -7.07 15.08
CA LYS A 2 -9.14 -6.84 13.99
C LYS A 2 -8.10 -5.85 14.50
N TRP A 3 -6.82 -6.06 14.24
CA TRP A 3 -5.82 -5.14 14.74
C TRP A 3 -4.52 -5.13 13.95
N TRP A 4 -3.93 -3.94 13.92
CA TRP A 4 -2.55 -3.72 13.54
C TRP A 4 -1.63 -4.08 14.71
N PHE A 5 -0.51 -4.73 14.41
CA PHE A 5 0.58 -4.89 15.37
C PHE A 5 1.91 -4.56 14.70
N LYS A 6 2.86 -4.08 15.50
CA LYS A 6 4.19 -3.70 15.04
C LYS A 6 5.22 -4.66 15.63
N GLU A 7 6.05 -5.24 14.78
CA GLU A 7 7.22 -6.02 15.19
C GLU A 7 8.48 -5.34 14.63
N GLY A 8 9.37 -4.91 15.52
CA GLY A 8 10.47 -4.00 15.18
C GLY A 8 9.94 -2.73 14.53
N ASP A 9 10.35 -2.50 13.28
CA ASP A 9 9.90 -1.36 12.47
C ASP A 9 8.80 -1.67 11.46
N THR A 10 8.29 -2.91 11.45
CA THR A 10 7.34 -3.37 10.45
C THR A 10 5.95 -3.57 11.03
N TRP A 11 4.93 -3.13 10.30
CA TRP A 11 3.53 -3.32 10.65
C TRP A 11 2.94 -4.55 9.96
N TYR A 12 1.99 -5.18 10.63
CA TYR A 12 1.25 -6.36 10.21
C TYR A 12 -0.22 -6.22 10.64
N TYR A 13 -1.11 -6.98 10.00
CA TYR A 13 -2.54 -6.96 10.33
C TYR A 13 -3.08 -8.37 10.56
N LEU A 14 -3.84 -8.54 11.64
CA LEU A 14 -4.57 -9.77 11.95
C LEU A 14 -6.08 -9.54 11.79
N ASN A 15 -6.76 -10.51 11.19
CA ASN A 15 -8.22 -10.48 11.06
C ASN A 15 -8.92 -10.85 12.40
N GLY A 16 -10.25 -10.93 12.34
CA GLY A 16 -11.12 -11.26 13.47
C GLY A 16 -10.74 -12.51 14.26
N SER A 17 -10.15 -13.48 13.57
CA SER A 17 -9.78 -14.81 14.05
C SER A 17 -8.29 -14.92 14.42
N GLY A 18 -7.53 -13.83 14.30
CA GLY A 18 -6.08 -13.82 14.55
C GLY A 18 -5.23 -14.28 13.36
N GLU A 19 -5.81 -14.44 12.17
CA GLU A 19 -5.06 -14.84 10.98
C GLU A 19 -4.36 -13.64 10.35
N MET A 20 -3.08 -13.81 10.02
CA MET A 20 -2.28 -12.78 9.37
C MET A 20 -2.75 -12.55 7.94
N GLN A 21 -2.99 -11.29 7.61
CA GLN A 21 -3.42 -10.89 6.28
C GLN A 21 -2.20 -10.62 5.38
N THR A 22 -2.39 -10.85 4.08
CA THR A 22 -1.44 -10.53 3.02
C THR A 22 -2.20 -9.91 1.84
N GLY A 23 -1.48 -9.25 0.92
CA GLY A 23 -2.06 -8.56 -0.22
C GLY A 23 -2.69 -7.22 0.13
N TRP A 24 -3.65 -6.79 -0.69
CA TRP A 24 -4.39 -5.55 -0.49
C TRP A 24 -5.32 -5.64 0.72
N LEU A 25 -5.26 -4.64 1.58
CA LEU A 25 -6.07 -4.52 2.78
C LEU A 25 -6.73 -3.14 2.82
N GLN A 26 -8.05 -3.10 2.97
CA GLN A 26 -8.76 -1.85 3.24
C GLN A 26 -9.15 -1.79 4.72
N ASP A 27 -8.70 -0.75 5.40
CA ASP A 27 -8.99 -0.50 6.81
C ASP A 27 -9.35 0.98 7.00
N GLY A 28 -10.52 1.25 7.60
CA GLY A 28 -11.00 2.62 7.80
C GLY A 28 -11.16 3.45 6.52
N GLY A 29 -11.33 2.81 5.36
CA GLY A 29 -11.41 3.49 4.05
C GLY A 29 -10.06 3.72 3.38
N THR A 30 -8.95 3.44 4.07
CA THR A 30 -7.59 3.55 3.54
C THR A 30 -7.11 2.20 3.03
N TRP A 31 -6.45 2.19 1.88
CA TRP A 31 -5.81 0.99 1.32
C TRP A 31 -4.36 0.87 1.75
N TYR A 32 -3.96 -0.36 2.06
CA TYR A 32 -2.62 -0.78 2.45
C TYR A 32 -2.23 -2.01 1.64
N TYR A 33 -0.93 -2.31 1.56
CA TYR A 33 -0.45 -3.56 0.97
C TYR A 33 0.48 -4.30 1.92
N LEU A 34 0.11 -5.52 2.28
CA LEU A 34 0.92 -6.45 3.05
C LEU A 34 1.59 -7.42 2.08
N ASN A 35 2.91 -7.58 2.15
CA ASN A 35 3.62 -8.49 1.25
C ASN A 35 3.32 -9.98 1.60
N GLY A 36 3.96 -10.92 0.90
CA GLY A 36 3.73 -12.36 1.14
C GLY A 36 4.07 -12.85 2.55
N SER A 37 4.88 -12.10 3.33
CA SER A 37 5.16 -12.39 4.74
C SER A 37 4.24 -11.64 5.70
N GLY A 38 3.24 -10.90 5.19
CA GLY A 38 2.34 -10.04 5.97
C GLY A 38 2.93 -8.68 6.32
N ALA A 39 4.20 -8.41 5.96
CA ALA A 39 4.85 -7.16 6.26
C ALA A 39 4.29 -6.02 5.40
N MET A 40 3.85 -4.94 6.05
CA MET A 40 3.29 -3.77 5.39
C MET A 40 4.37 -3.04 4.58
N LYS A 41 4.06 -2.77 3.31
CA LYS A 41 4.85 -1.86 2.49
C LYS A 41 4.56 -0.41 2.91
N ALA A 42 5.62 0.37 3.08
CA ALA A 42 5.56 1.80 3.35
C ALA A 42 6.70 2.52 2.63
N SER A 43 6.48 3.80 2.31
CA SER A 43 7.46 4.70 1.68
C SER A 43 8.11 4.15 0.41
N GLN A 44 7.38 3.40 -0.41
CA GLN A 44 7.96 2.70 -1.56
C GLN A 44 7.00 2.50 -2.72
N TRP A 45 7.58 2.45 -3.91
CA TRP A 45 6.93 1.90 -5.10
C TRP A 45 6.96 0.39 -5.05
N PHE A 46 5.92 -0.24 -5.61
CA PHE A 46 5.88 -1.67 -5.82
C PHE A 46 4.96 -2.02 -6.97
N GLN A 47 5.13 -3.23 -7.52
CA GLN A 47 4.35 -3.71 -8.65
C GLN A 47 3.53 -4.93 -8.24
N VAL A 48 2.26 -4.97 -8.66
CA VAL A 48 1.36 -6.13 -8.54
C VAL A 48 0.75 -6.38 -9.91
N GLY A 49 0.94 -7.58 -10.45
CA GLY A 49 0.37 -7.95 -11.76
C GLY A 49 0.76 -7.01 -12.90
N GLY A 50 1.99 -6.48 -12.89
CA GLY A 50 2.47 -5.52 -13.90
C GLY A 50 2.06 -4.06 -13.65
N THR A 51 1.21 -3.77 -12.68
CA THR A 51 0.75 -2.41 -12.36
C THR A 51 1.53 -1.83 -11.18
N TRP A 52 1.99 -0.58 -11.30
CA TRP A 52 2.73 0.13 -10.26
C TRP A 52 1.80 0.84 -9.28
N TYR A 53 2.19 0.85 -8.01
CA TYR A 53 1.49 1.51 -6.91
C TYR A 53 2.51 2.13 -5.95
N TYR A 54 2.09 3.11 -5.17
CA TYR A 54 2.93 3.73 -4.14
C TYR A 54 2.19 3.81 -2.80
N LEU A 55 2.89 3.43 -1.72
CA LEU A 55 2.43 3.66 -0.35
C LEU A 55 3.29 4.75 0.27
N ASP A 56 2.67 5.66 1.01
CA ASP A 56 3.39 6.64 1.80
C ASP A 56 3.98 6.05 3.09
N ASN A 57 4.54 6.92 3.93
CA ASN A 57 5.21 6.54 5.15
C ASN A 57 4.29 5.88 6.21
N SER A 58 2.98 6.12 6.13
CA SER A 58 2.00 5.43 6.98
C SER A 58 1.58 4.06 6.42
N GLY A 59 2.04 3.71 5.21
CA GLY A 59 1.56 2.55 4.46
C GLY A 59 0.29 2.81 3.66
N ALA A 60 -0.29 4.02 3.75
CA ALA A 60 -1.47 4.39 2.99
C ALA A 60 -1.16 4.48 1.49
N MET A 61 -2.00 3.86 0.68
CA MET A 61 -1.93 3.92 -0.78
C MET A 61 -2.18 5.34 -1.26
N LYS A 62 -1.34 5.81 -2.17
CA LYS A 62 -1.52 7.11 -2.82
C LYS A 62 -2.41 7.00 -4.05
N THR A 63 -3.22 8.03 -4.25
CA THR A 63 -3.96 8.33 -5.48
C THR A 63 -3.65 9.77 -5.90
N GLY A 64 -3.98 10.13 -7.14
CA GLY A 64 -3.72 11.44 -7.73
C GLY A 64 -2.26 11.66 -8.11
N TRP A 65 -1.89 12.94 -8.22
CA TRP A 65 -0.52 13.35 -8.56
C TRP A 65 0.45 13.15 -7.39
N LEU A 66 1.51 12.41 -7.65
CA LEU A 66 2.60 12.13 -6.72
C LEU A 66 3.91 12.70 -7.28
N LYS A 67 4.57 13.57 -6.52
CA LYS A 67 5.93 14.01 -6.83
C LYS A 67 6.93 13.16 -6.05
N GLN A 68 7.82 12.47 -6.74
CA GLN A 68 8.89 11.68 -6.12
C GLN A 68 10.18 11.80 -6.92
N GLY A 69 11.30 12.02 -6.24
CA GLY A 69 12.61 12.10 -6.91
C GLY A 69 12.71 13.17 -8.00
N GLY A 70 11.91 14.24 -7.90
CA GLY A 70 11.85 15.30 -8.91
C GLY A 70 10.92 15.04 -10.09
N SER A 71 10.37 13.83 -10.21
CA SER A 71 9.41 13.45 -11.26
C SER A 71 7.98 13.43 -10.74
N TRP A 72 7.03 13.65 -11.64
CA TRP A 72 5.59 13.55 -11.36
C TRP A 72 5.02 12.26 -11.93
N TYR A 73 4.18 11.60 -11.14
CA TYR A 73 3.47 10.38 -11.47
C TYR A 73 2.00 10.57 -11.18
N TYR A 74 1.11 10.02 -12.02
CA TYR A 74 -0.32 10.03 -11.76
C TYR A 74 -0.78 8.62 -11.38
N LEU A 75 -1.40 8.50 -10.20
CA LEU A 75 -2.07 7.29 -9.73
C LEU A 75 -3.58 7.53 -9.84
N ASP A 76 -4.33 6.64 -10.47
CA ASP A 76 -5.78 6.78 -10.54
C ASP A 76 -6.45 6.46 -9.18
N ASP A 77 -7.79 6.47 -9.14
CA ASP A 77 -8.55 6.23 -7.90
C ASP A 77 -8.35 4.82 -7.33
N SER A 78 -7.90 3.86 -8.15
CA SER A 78 -7.50 2.52 -7.69
C SER A 78 -6.07 2.47 -7.15
N GLY A 79 -5.34 3.58 -7.23
CA GLY A 79 -3.91 3.68 -6.92
C GLY A 79 -3.00 3.19 -8.05
N ALA A 80 -3.57 2.68 -9.16
CA ALA A 80 -2.80 2.21 -10.29
C ALA A 80 -2.09 3.38 -10.98
N MET A 81 -0.77 3.27 -11.11
CA MET A 81 0.02 4.24 -11.84
C MET A 81 -0.34 4.18 -13.31
N LYS A 82 -0.66 5.34 -13.84
CA LYS A 82 -0.90 5.49 -15.26
C LYS A 82 0.38 5.85 -16.00
N THR A 83 0.52 5.29 -17.19
CA THR A 83 1.59 5.61 -18.14
C THR A 83 0.96 6.13 -19.44
N GLY A 84 1.64 7.06 -20.12
CA GLY A 84 1.12 7.72 -21.32
C GLY A 84 0.53 9.10 -21.05
N TRP A 85 0.10 9.78 -22.11
CA TRP A 85 -0.43 11.15 -22.05
C TRP A 85 -1.88 11.15 -21.52
N PHE A 86 -2.16 12.05 -20.57
CA PHE A 86 -3.48 12.42 -20.05
C PHE A 86 -3.88 13.78 -20.60
#